data_AF-A0A7W1IQS0-F1
#
_entry.id   AF-A0A7W1IQS0-F1
#
_cell.length_a   1.000
_cell.length_b   1.000
_cell.length_c   1.000
_cell.angle_alpha   90.00
_cell.angle_beta   90.00
_cell.angle_gamma   90.00
#
_symmetry.space_group_name_H-M   'P 1'
#
loop_
_entity.id
_entity.type
_entity.pdbx_description
1 polymer ?
#
loop_
_entity_poly.entity_id
_entity_poly.type
_entity_poly.pdbx_seq_one_letter_code
_entity_poly.pdbx_strand_id
1 'polypeptide(L)'
;MRAFDPFGLDGYWWHETYLLDAKEPKPPETFKVLLGALSLRDRSPTEVIDDVVPGPDVPFVVPRLLRLPGMVAVLAKRDLTSGDTAWMISYWSRETIAARSLHQPWLRQDMWIKHDDGPVTWKIANDEWDYDLRPYVDDGRLLWLDSIDGSIRRATAGDRCPFLDIPGGRRPQVLAQGQRSFQRNPDGTALNPFAD
;
A
#
# COMPACT_ATOMS: atom_id res chain seq x y z
N MET A 1 6.73 -1.66 -11.69
CA MET A 1 6.64 -2.44 -10.44
C MET A 1 7.45 -1.67 -9.44
N ARG A 2 6.80 -1.18 -8.38
CA ARG A 2 7.44 -0.33 -7.38
C ARG A 2 8.41 -1.18 -6.54
N ALA A 3 9.56 -0.60 -6.22
CA ALA A 3 10.55 -1.18 -5.33
C ALA A 3 10.51 -0.45 -3.99
N PHE A 4 10.80 -1.16 -2.91
CA PHE A 4 11.06 -0.59 -1.59
C PHE A 4 12.33 -1.21 -1.03
N ASP A 5 12.94 -0.55 -0.05
CA ASP A 5 14.15 -1.03 0.60
C ASP A 5 13.81 -2.05 1.71
N PRO A 6 14.25 -3.32 1.61
CA PRO A 6 13.99 -4.33 2.61
C PRO A 6 14.97 -4.32 3.81
N PHE A 7 15.97 -3.43 3.83
CA PHE A 7 16.98 -3.40 4.88
C PHE A 7 16.59 -2.46 6.04
N GLY A 8 16.09 -1.27 5.71
CA GLY A 8 15.74 -0.24 6.69
C GLY A 8 14.87 0.87 6.08
N LEU A 9 14.60 1.91 6.86
CA LEU A 9 13.72 3.04 6.49
C LEU A 9 14.49 4.32 6.13
N ASP A 10 15.82 4.26 6.12
CA ASP A 10 16.75 5.35 5.80
C ASP A 10 17.01 5.50 4.29
N GLY A 11 16.58 4.53 3.49
CA GLY A 11 16.69 4.56 2.04
C GLY A 11 15.68 5.51 1.37
N TYR A 12 16.12 6.19 0.31
CA TYR A 12 15.31 7.16 -0.45
C TYR A 12 13.99 6.59 -1.02
N TRP A 13 13.83 5.27 -1.09
CA TRP A 13 12.58 4.63 -1.54
C TRP A 13 11.40 4.90 -0.61
N TRP A 14 11.67 5.13 0.68
CA TRP A 14 10.68 5.39 1.74
C TRP A 14 10.20 6.82 1.79
N HIS A 15 10.96 7.74 1.22
CA HIS A 15 10.69 9.16 1.34
C HIS A 15 9.45 9.51 0.53
N GLU A 16 8.63 10.36 1.14
CA GLU A 16 7.36 10.78 0.60
C GLU A 16 7.51 11.61 -0.69
N THR A 17 8.60 12.37 -0.77
CA THR A 17 9.00 13.16 -1.94
C THR A 17 10.13 12.49 -2.72
N TYR A 18 10.13 12.66 -4.05
CA TYR A 18 11.20 12.13 -4.91
C TYR A 18 12.51 12.89 -4.67
N LEU A 19 13.37 12.38 -3.78
CA LEU A 19 14.74 12.87 -3.68
C LEU A 19 15.60 12.46 -4.87
N LEU A 20 15.27 11.31 -5.50
CA LEU A 20 15.97 10.74 -6.65
C LEU A 20 14.98 10.13 -7.66
N ASP A 21 15.28 10.27 -8.95
CA ASP A 21 14.55 9.58 -10.02
C ASP A 21 15.01 8.11 -10.12
N ALA A 22 14.34 7.25 -9.36
CA ALA A 22 14.62 5.81 -9.37
C ALA A 22 13.98 5.17 -10.61
N LYS A 23 14.81 4.59 -11.49
CA LYS A 23 14.32 3.80 -12.62
C LYS A 23 13.65 2.52 -12.13
N GLU A 24 12.33 2.51 -12.14
CA GLU A 24 11.55 1.32 -11.82
C GLU A 24 11.27 0.46 -13.05
N PRO A 25 11.26 -0.88 -12.91
CA PRO A 25 10.90 -1.76 -14.00
C PRO A 25 9.45 -1.52 -14.43
N LYS A 26 9.17 -1.58 -15.74
CA LYS A 26 7.80 -1.50 -16.26
C LYS A 26 6.99 -2.67 -15.70
N PRO A 27 5.87 -2.43 -14.97
CA PRO A 27 5.02 -3.52 -14.50
C PRO A 27 4.30 -4.22 -15.67
N PRO A 28 3.87 -5.48 -15.51
CA PRO A 28 2.95 -6.11 -16.45
C PRO A 28 1.63 -5.34 -16.49
N GLU A 29 0.92 -5.40 -17.62
CA GLU A 29 -0.35 -4.67 -17.80
C GLU A 29 -1.44 -5.06 -16.81
N THR A 30 -1.35 -6.27 -16.25
CA THR A 30 -2.29 -6.78 -15.23
C THR A 30 -2.10 -6.14 -13.86
N PHE A 31 -0.92 -5.60 -13.56
CA PHE A 31 -0.64 -4.90 -12.31
C PHE A 31 -1.21 -3.49 -12.34
N LYS A 32 -1.93 -3.09 -11.29
CA LYS A 32 -2.62 -1.79 -11.23
C LYS A 32 -2.05 -0.86 -10.18
N VAL A 33 -1.86 -1.33 -8.95
CA VAL A 33 -1.29 -0.50 -7.88
C VAL A 33 -0.65 -1.38 -6.80
N LEU A 34 0.39 -0.85 -6.15
CA LEU A 34 0.96 -1.40 -4.93
C LEU A 34 0.68 -0.41 -3.82
N LEU A 35 0.05 -0.88 -2.74
CA LEU A 35 -0.08 -0.21 -1.46
C LEU A 35 0.72 -1.01 -0.41
N GLY A 36 0.85 -0.47 0.79
CA GLY A 36 1.48 -1.20 1.86
C GLY A 36 1.25 -0.63 3.24
N ALA A 37 1.63 -1.43 4.20
CA ALA A 37 1.60 -1.16 5.63
C ALA A 37 2.94 -1.59 6.23
N LEU A 38 3.32 -1.01 7.37
CA LEU A 38 4.57 -1.32 8.04
C LEU A 38 4.38 -1.30 9.56
N SER A 39 4.74 -2.38 10.24
CA SER A 39 4.79 -2.41 11.70
C SER A 39 6.23 -2.32 12.17
N LEU A 40 6.45 -1.36 13.06
CA LEU A 40 7.74 -1.15 13.73
C LEU A 40 7.97 -2.13 14.90
N ARG A 41 7.00 -3.00 15.23
CA ARG A 41 7.10 -3.97 16.35
C ARG A 41 7.65 -3.35 17.65
N ASP A 42 7.16 -2.16 18.01
CA ASP A 42 7.55 -1.35 19.17
C ASP A 42 8.94 -0.67 19.10
N ARG A 43 9.63 -0.73 17.96
CA ARG A 43 10.90 -0.03 17.73
C ARG A 43 10.69 1.47 17.48
N SER A 44 11.64 2.29 17.95
CA SER A 44 11.78 3.68 17.51
C SER A 44 12.59 3.75 16.21
N PRO A 45 12.11 4.42 15.15
CA PRO A 45 12.75 4.44 13.83
C PRO A 45 13.86 5.49 13.76
N THR A 46 14.89 5.40 14.62
CA THR A 46 15.93 6.42 14.79
C THR A 46 16.76 6.73 13.54
N GLU A 47 16.77 5.82 12.57
CA GLU A 47 17.42 5.99 11.27
C GLU A 47 16.63 6.89 10.31
N VAL A 48 15.35 7.14 10.58
CA VAL A 48 14.50 7.99 9.74
C VAL A 48 14.81 9.46 10.00
N ILE A 49 15.33 10.14 8.98
CA ILE A 49 15.68 11.57 9.03
C ILE A 49 14.56 12.43 8.45
N ASP A 50 14.09 12.08 7.25
CA ASP A 50 13.02 12.78 6.52
C ASP A 50 11.65 12.11 6.70
N ASP A 51 10.60 12.74 6.18
CA ASP A 51 9.22 12.26 6.26
C ASP A 51 9.02 10.97 5.46
N VAL A 52 8.62 9.92 6.18
CA VAL A 52 8.26 8.60 5.65
C VAL A 52 6.83 8.27 6.06
N VAL A 53 5.98 7.90 5.09
CA VAL A 53 4.58 7.52 5.31
C VAL A 53 4.39 6.06 4.87
N PRO A 54 4.76 5.07 5.71
CA PRO A 54 4.80 3.67 5.31
C PRO A 54 3.44 2.98 5.39
N GLY A 55 2.39 3.69 5.81
CA GLY A 55 1.06 3.16 6.06
C GLY A 55 0.83 2.79 7.53
N PRO A 56 -0.24 2.05 7.84
CA PRO A 56 -0.58 1.62 9.20
C PRO A 56 0.26 0.42 9.66
N ASP A 57 0.11 -0.02 10.92
CA ASP A 57 0.83 -1.20 11.45
C ASP A 57 0.23 -2.54 11.01
N VAL A 58 -0.84 -2.53 10.22
CA VAL A 58 -1.58 -3.75 9.86
C VAL A 58 -2.00 -3.66 8.40
N PRO A 59 -2.11 -4.80 7.69
CA PRO A 59 -2.60 -4.77 6.32
C PRO A 59 -4.04 -4.27 6.26
N PHE A 60 -4.37 -3.68 5.12
CA PHE A 60 -5.70 -3.16 4.80
C PHE A 60 -6.00 -3.43 3.33
N VAL A 61 -7.24 -3.16 2.94
CA VAL A 61 -7.63 -3.05 1.53
C VAL A 61 -8.36 -1.73 1.30
N VAL A 62 -8.44 -1.33 0.03
CA VAL A 62 -9.24 -0.20 -0.41
C VAL A 62 -10.50 -0.77 -1.08
N PRO A 63 -11.67 -0.74 -0.42
CA PRO A 63 -12.87 -1.40 -0.92
C PRO A 63 -13.31 -0.89 -2.29
N ARG A 64 -13.08 0.40 -2.58
CA ARG A 64 -13.36 0.99 -3.89
C ARG A 64 -12.54 0.33 -5.01
N LEU A 65 -11.27 0.01 -4.78
CA LEU A 65 -10.44 -0.68 -5.77
C LEU A 65 -10.95 -2.10 -6.03
N LEU A 66 -11.30 -2.84 -4.98
CA LEU A 66 -11.86 -4.20 -5.09
C LEU A 66 -13.27 -4.26 -5.71
N ARG A 67 -13.90 -3.11 -5.96
CA ARG A 67 -15.15 -3.00 -6.76
C ARG A 67 -14.89 -2.75 -8.24
N LEU A 68 -13.66 -2.48 -8.65
CA LEU A 68 -13.32 -2.29 -10.07
C LEU A 68 -13.40 -3.63 -10.83
N PRO A 69 -13.69 -3.60 -12.14
CA PRO A 69 -13.84 -4.82 -12.94
C PRO A 69 -12.63 -5.75 -12.85
N GLY A 70 -12.90 -7.01 -12.48
CA GLY A 70 -11.90 -8.08 -12.40
C GLY A 70 -10.79 -7.85 -11.37
N MET A 71 -10.94 -6.89 -10.45
CA MET A 71 -9.90 -6.55 -9.49
C MET A 71 -9.77 -7.61 -8.39
N VAL A 72 -8.54 -8.02 -8.11
CA VAL A 72 -8.15 -8.78 -6.93
C VAL A 72 -6.95 -8.13 -6.25
N ALA A 73 -6.85 -8.29 -4.94
CA ALA A 73 -5.67 -7.92 -4.17
C ALA A 73 -4.88 -9.17 -3.75
N VAL A 74 -3.56 -9.06 -3.72
CA VAL A 74 -2.63 -10.09 -3.23
C VAL A 74 -1.79 -9.50 -2.11
N LEU A 75 -1.91 -10.09 -0.92
CA LEU A 75 -1.11 -9.76 0.26
C LEU A 75 0.19 -10.56 0.29
N ALA A 76 1.27 -9.90 0.69
CA ALA A 76 2.53 -10.55 0.97
C ALA A 76 3.17 -9.94 2.22
N LYS A 77 3.86 -10.77 3.01
CA LYS A 77 4.64 -10.36 4.18
C LYS A 77 6.12 -10.32 3.84
N ARG A 78 6.83 -9.30 4.33
CA ARG A 78 8.30 -9.29 4.37
C ARG A 78 8.78 -8.79 5.72
N ASP A 79 9.66 -9.56 6.35
CA ASP A 79 10.42 -9.10 7.51
C ASP A 79 11.63 -8.31 7.01
N LEU A 80 11.83 -7.10 7.55
CA LEU A 80 12.96 -6.23 7.23
C LEU A 80 14.16 -6.58 8.12
N THR A 81 15.36 -6.22 7.67
CA THR A 81 16.59 -6.44 8.46
C THR A 81 16.59 -5.61 9.76
N SER A 82 15.94 -4.45 9.75
CA SER A 82 15.68 -3.61 10.93
C SER A 82 14.84 -4.27 12.02
N GLY A 83 14.18 -5.40 11.72
CA GLY A 83 13.25 -6.09 12.62
C GLY A 83 11.78 -5.74 12.38
N ASP A 84 11.49 -4.79 11.50
CA ASP A 84 10.14 -4.34 11.14
C ASP A 84 9.42 -5.37 10.24
N THR A 85 8.09 -5.23 10.08
CA THR A 85 7.30 -6.03 9.13
C THR A 85 6.64 -5.16 8.09
N ALA A 86 6.90 -5.41 6.81
CA ALA A 86 6.15 -4.82 5.72
C ALA A 86 5.07 -5.78 5.21
N TRP A 87 3.88 -5.22 4.96
CA TRP A 87 2.81 -5.88 4.21
C TRP A 87 2.65 -5.19 2.87
N MET A 88 2.87 -5.93 1.80
CA MET A 88 2.65 -5.47 0.44
C MET A 88 1.24 -5.85 0.02
N ILE A 89 0.48 -4.89 -0.48
CA ILE A 89 -0.90 -5.06 -0.93
C ILE A 89 -0.94 -4.70 -2.41
N SER A 90 -0.83 -5.71 -3.27
CA SER A 90 -0.78 -5.51 -4.72
C SER A 90 -2.13 -5.77 -5.38
N TYR A 91 -2.56 -4.89 -6.27
CA TYR A 91 -3.85 -4.97 -6.95
C TYR A 91 -3.68 -5.33 -8.42
N TRP A 92 -4.49 -6.26 -8.89
CA TRP A 92 -4.37 -6.87 -10.21
C TRP A 92 -5.72 -6.97 -10.90
N SER A 93 -5.75 -6.70 -12.20
CA SER A 93 -6.91 -6.96 -13.06
C SER A 93 -6.46 -7.19 -14.50
N ARG A 94 -7.12 -8.10 -15.21
CA ARG A 94 -6.93 -8.29 -16.65
C ARG A 94 -7.66 -7.23 -17.48
N GLU A 95 -8.58 -6.48 -16.86
CA GLU A 95 -9.33 -5.43 -17.51
C GLU A 95 -8.49 -4.16 -17.68
N THR A 96 -8.84 -3.38 -18.70
CA THR A 96 -8.31 -2.03 -18.87
C THR A 96 -8.98 -1.10 -17.87
N ILE A 97 -8.22 -0.62 -16.90
CA ILE A 97 -8.67 0.30 -15.87
C ILE A 97 -8.00 1.66 -16.11
N ALA A 98 -8.80 2.72 -16.22
CA ALA A 98 -8.30 4.07 -16.40
C ALA A 98 -7.44 4.51 -15.19
N ALA A 99 -6.29 5.14 -15.43
CA ALA A 99 -5.37 5.57 -14.38
C ALA A 99 -6.04 6.46 -13.31
N ARG A 100 -6.98 7.34 -13.71
CA ARG A 100 -7.78 8.18 -12.79
C ARG A 100 -8.62 7.40 -11.77
N SER A 101 -8.96 6.16 -12.10
CA SER A 101 -9.73 5.26 -11.24
C SER A 101 -8.85 4.53 -10.21
N LEU A 102 -7.52 4.63 -10.33
CA LEU A 102 -6.57 4.01 -9.40
C LEU A 102 -6.27 4.90 -8.18
N HIS A 103 -5.45 4.36 -7.30
CA HIS A 103 -4.95 5.00 -6.08
C HIS A 103 -3.49 5.42 -6.29
N GLN A 104 -2.98 6.41 -5.54
CA GLN A 104 -1.55 6.67 -5.57
C GLN A 104 -0.76 5.45 -5.08
N PRO A 105 0.40 5.16 -5.69
CA PRO A 105 1.27 4.09 -5.23
C PRO A 105 1.75 4.31 -3.80
N TRP A 106 2.11 3.21 -3.13
CA TRP A 106 2.72 3.22 -1.80
C TRP A 106 3.92 4.17 -1.73
N LEU A 107 4.08 4.84 -0.58
CA LEU A 107 5.17 5.76 -0.28
C LEU A 107 5.16 7.05 -1.11
N ARG A 108 4.02 7.40 -1.73
CA ARG A 108 3.85 8.63 -2.51
C ARG A 108 2.65 9.42 -2.01
N GLN A 109 2.78 10.74 -1.99
CA GLN A 109 1.66 11.66 -1.70
C GLN A 109 0.64 11.70 -2.83
N ASP A 110 1.13 11.71 -4.07
CA ASP A 110 0.32 11.98 -5.23
C ASP A 110 0.56 10.98 -6.37
N MET A 111 -0.35 11.03 -7.34
CA MET A 111 -0.23 10.32 -8.60
C MET A 111 -0.45 11.29 -9.74
N TRP A 112 0.58 11.41 -10.57
CA TRP A 112 0.54 12.18 -11.81
C TRP A 112 0.00 11.31 -12.94
N ILE A 113 -1.06 11.78 -13.59
CA ILE A 113 -1.78 11.11 -14.66
C ILE A 113 -1.55 11.89 -15.95
N LYS A 114 -0.83 11.25 -16.88
CA LYS A 114 -0.67 11.75 -18.25
C LYS A 114 -1.87 11.29 -19.08
N HIS A 115 -2.45 12.21 -19.84
CA HIS A 115 -3.47 11.91 -20.83
C HIS A 115 -2.81 11.97 -22.21
N ASP A 116 -3.27 11.13 -23.14
CA ASP A 116 -2.65 11.03 -24.47
C ASP A 116 -2.70 12.38 -25.22
N ASP A 117 -3.78 13.14 -25.04
CA ASP A 117 -4.04 14.39 -25.77
C ASP A 117 -4.38 15.58 -24.85
N GLY A 118 -4.10 15.48 -23.54
CA GLY A 118 -4.63 16.40 -22.52
C GLY A 118 -3.60 16.91 -21.50
N PRO A 119 -3.98 17.90 -20.68
CA PRO A 119 -3.11 18.42 -19.65
C PRO A 119 -2.81 17.35 -18.60
N VAL A 120 -1.58 17.31 -18.10
CA VAL A 120 -1.22 16.42 -16.99
C VAL A 120 -2.06 16.81 -15.76
N THR A 121 -2.72 15.84 -15.16
CA THR A 121 -3.49 16.02 -13.93
C THR A 121 -2.83 15.26 -12.80
N TRP A 122 -3.04 15.68 -11.56
CA TRP A 122 -2.56 14.97 -10.38
C TRP A 122 -3.73 14.64 -9.45
N LYS A 123 -3.54 13.65 -8.58
CA LYS A 123 -4.50 13.22 -7.57
C LYS A 123 -3.78 12.84 -6.28
N ILE A 124 -4.31 13.27 -5.14
CA ILE A 124 -4.07 12.64 -3.84
C ILE A 124 -5.32 11.80 -3.55
N ALA A 125 -5.18 10.48 -3.34
CA ALA A 125 -6.33 9.66 -2.95
C ALA A 125 -6.53 9.72 -1.45
N ASN A 126 -7.80 9.82 -1.09
CA ASN A 126 -8.32 9.74 0.25
C ASN A 126 -9.28 8.54 0.34
N ASP A 127 -8.98 7.45 -0.37
CA ASP A 127 -9.88 6.30 -0.42
C ASP A 127 -9.95 5.61 0.95
N GLU A 128 -11.16 5.26 1.39
CA GLU A 128 -11.37 4.56 2.67
C GLU A 128 -10.55 3.25 2.73
N TRP A 129 -9.95 3.01 3.89
CA TRP A 129 -9.20 1.80 4.19
C TRP A 129 -10.03 0.88 5.07
N ASP A 130 -10.18 -0.38 4.64
CA ASP A 130 -10.83 -1.42 5.42
C ASP A 130 -9.78 -2.40 5.97
N TYR A 131 -9.88 -2.65 7.27
CA TYR A 131 -8.98 -3.51 8.03
C TYR A 131 -9.65 -4.85 8.38
N ASP A 132 -10.96 -4.99 8.19
CA ASP A 132 -11.63 -6.28 8.25
C ASP A 132 -11.44 -7.00 6.91
N LEU A 133 -10.38 -7.80 6.83
CA LEU A 133 -10.00 -8.48 5.60
C LEU A 133 -10.85 -9.71 5.29
N ARG A 134 -11.58 -10.23 6.29
CA ARG A 134 -12.29 -11.52 6.19
C ARG A 134 -13.31 -11.57 5.05
N PRO A 135 -14.17 -10.56 4.82
CA PRO A 135 -15.14 -10.58 3.73
C PRO A 135 -14.50 -10.75 2.34
N TYR A 136 -13.32 -10.16 2.13
CA TYR A 136 -12.60 -10.21 0.87
C TYR A 136 -11.84 -11.52 0.67
N VAL A 137 -11.40 -12.15 1.75
CA VAL A 137 -10.85 -13.51 1.72
C VAL A 137 -11.95 -14.50 1.32
N ASP A 138 -13.11 -14.38 1.96
CA ASP A 138 -14.23 -15.32 1.80
C ASP A 138 -14.82 -15.30 0.38
N ASP A 139 -14.91 -14.13 -0.26
CA ASP A 139 -15.37 -14.02 -1.66
C ASP A 139 -14.26 -14.18 -2.72
N GLY A 140 -13.01 -14.32 -2.29
CA GLY A 140 -11.85 -14.56 -3.13
C GLY A 140 -11.30 -13.33 -3.85
N ARG A 141 -11.73 -12.11 -3.48
CA ARG A 141 -11.12 -10.86 -3.96
C ARG A 141 -9.78 -10.55 -3.29
N LEU A 142 -9.49 -11.18 -2.15
CA LEU A 142 -8.21 -11.11 -1.46
C LEU A 142 -7.52 -12.48 -1.46
N LEU A 143 -6.33 -12.51 -2.05
CA LEU A 143 -5.41 -13.65 -2.09
C LEU A 143 -4.18 -13.31 -1.27
N TRP A 144 -3.31 -14.30 -1.02
CA TRP A 144 -2.03 -14.05 -0.37
C TRP A 144 -0.91 -14.92 -0.89
N LEU A 145 0.34 -14.46 -0.72
CA LEU A 145 1.52 -15.27 -0.92
C LEU A 145 1.79 -16.11 0.33
N ASP A 146 1.95 -17.40 0.14
CA ASP A 146 2.41 -18.34 1.15
C ASP A 146 3.88 -18.06 1.48
N SER A 147 4.20 -17.94 2.78
CA SER A 147 5.57 -17.62 3.21
C SER A 147 6.56 -18.78 3.05
N ILE A 148 6.07 -20.01 2.87
CA ILE A 148 6.91 -21.21 2.78
C ILE A 148 7.35 -21.44 1.33
N ASP A 149 6.40 -21.46 0.40
CA ASP A 149 6.64 -21.83 -1.00
C ASP A 149 6.48 -20.66 -2.00
N GLY A 150 6.01 -19.49 -1.54
CA GLY A 150 5.79 -18.32 -2.38
C GLY A 150 4.61 -18.45 -3.33
N SER A 151 3.78 -19.48 -3.21
CA SER A 151 2.61 -19.67 -4.06
C SER A 151 1.48 -18.70 -3.69
N ILE A 152 0.67 -18.32 -4.69
CA ILE A 152 -0.55 -17.55 -4.46
C ILE A 152 -1.64 -18.49 -3.95
N ARG A 153 -2.17 -18.19 -2.77
CA ARG A 153 -3.26 -18.91 -2.12
C ARG A 153 -4.56 -18.13 -2.25
N ARG A 154 -5.62 -18.86 -2.57
CA ARG A 154 -7.01 -18.44 -2.43
C ARG A 154 -7.60 -19.26 -1.29
N ALA A 155 -8.40 -18.63 -0.43
CA ALA A 155 -9.05 -19.37 0.65
C ALA A 155 -9.92 -20.50 0.11
N THR A 156 -9.68 -21.70 0.64
CA THR A 156 -10.57 -22.85 0.51
C THR A 156 -11.15 -23.23 1.88
N ALA A 157 -12.15 -24.11 1.90
CA ALA A 157 -12.78 -24.53 3.14
C ALA A 157 -11.75 -25.13 4.12
N GLY A 158 -11.55 -24.47 5.26
CA GLY A 158 -10.60 -24.89 6.30
C GLY A 158 -9.26 -24.16 6.28
N ASP A 159 -8.96 -23.37 5.24
CA ASP A 159 -7.75 -22.53 5.22
C ASP A 159 -7.86 -21.39 6.24
N ARG A 160 -6.74 -21.07 6.88
CA ARG A 160 -6.60 -19.87 7.71
C ARG A 160 -5.71 -18.87 7.00
N CYS A 161 -6.28 -17.77 6.52
CA CYS A 161 -5.51 -16.65 5.99
C CYS A 161 -4.64 -16.06 7.14
N PRO A 162 -3.31 -16.01 6.99
CA PRO A 162 -2.41 -15.59 8.08
C PRO A 162 -2.40 -14.06 8.30
N PHE A 163 -3.16 -13.33 7.49
CA PHE A 163 -3.25 -11.87 7.54
C PHE A 163 -4.50 -11.36 8.28
N LEU A 164 -5.34 -12.26 8.76
CA LEU A 164 -6.51 -11.91 9.57
C LEU A 164 -6.10 -11.60 11.00
N ASP A 165 -6.78 -10.63 11.61
CA ASP A 165 -6.70 -10.34 13.04
C ASP A 165 -5.28 -10.01 13.55
N ILE A 166 -4.43 -9.43 12.69
CA ILE A 166 -3.09 -8.97 13.07
C ILE A 166 -3.22 -7.81 14.07
N PRO A 167 -2.50 -7.85 15.21
CA PRO A 167 -2.49 -6.74 16.16
C PRO A 167 -1.69 -5.55 15.63
N GLY A 168 -2.16 -4.32 15.89
CA GLY A 168 -1.45 -3.09 15.55
C GLY A 168 -2.38 -1.90 15.35
N GLY A 169 -1.78 -0.70 15.22
CA GLY A 169 -2.48 0.54 14.96
C GLY A 169 -3.00 0.64 13.53
N ARG A 170 -4.29 0.98 13.41
CA ARG A 170 -5.02 1.18 12.15
C ARG A 170 -5.03 2.65 11.70
N ARG A 171 -3.99 3.40 11.98
CA ARG A 171 -3.87 4.80 11.54
C ARG A 171 -2.62 4.93 10.67
N PRO A 172 -2.65 5.72 9.59
CA PRO A 172 -1.44 6.01 8.84
C PRO A 172 -0.39 6.62 9.76
N GLN A 173 0.84 6.16 9.60
CA GLN A 173 1.99 6.62 10.36
C GLN A 173 2.75 7.67 9.57
N VAL A 174 3.28 8.67 10.27
CA VAL A 174 4.32 9.54 9.73
C VAL A 174 5.54 9.37 10.61
N LEU A 175 6.65 8.95 9.99
CA LEU A 175 7.93 8.79 10.65
C LEU A 175 8.82 9.95 10.22
N ALA A 176 9.40 10.66 11.19
CA ALA A 176 10.27 11.80 10.93
C ALA A 176 11.19 12.01 12.13
N GLN A 177 12.47 12.27 11.89
CA GLN A 177 13.46 12.58 12.93
C GLN A 177 13.48 11.56 14.10
N GLY A 178 13.40 10.28 13.78
CA GLY A 178 13.35 9.21 14.78
C GLY A 178 12.04 9.10 15.58
N GLN A 179 11.04 9.90 15.25
CA GLN A 179 9.74 9.92 15.91
C GLN A 179 8.64 9.34 15.03
N ARG A 180 7.58 8.89 15.69
CA ARG A 180 6.37 8.37 15.07
C ARG A 180 5.17 9.21 15.48
N SER A 181 4.44 9.70 14.50
CA SER A 181 3.14 10.34 14.68
C SER A 181 2.07 9.67 13.82
N PHE A 182 0.81 10.12 13.94
CA PHE A 182 -0.33 9.48 13.29
C PHE A 182 -1.20 10.51 12.56
N GLN A 183 -1.64 10.16 11.36
CA GLN A 183 -2.64 10.90 10.62
C GLN A 183 -4.05 10.34 10.87
N ARG A 184 -5.06 11.08 10.42
CA ARG A 184 -6.43 10.56 10.34
C ARG A 184 -6.50 9.50 9.25
N ASN A 185 -7.39 8.53 9.41
CA ASN A 185 -7.68 7.58 8.34
C ASN A 185 -8.30 8.31 7.15
N PRO A 186 -8.00 7.86 5.93
CA PRO A 186 -8.75 8.30 4.76
C PRO A 186 -10.19 7.79 4.84
N ASP A 187 -11.13 8.62 4.42
CA ASP A 187 -12.57 8.40 4.62
C ASP A 187 -13.40 8.44 3.31
N GLY A 188 -12.74 8.55 2.17
CA GLY A 188 -13.35 8.65 0.86
C GLY A 188 -13.81 10.05 0.46
N THR A 189 -13.72 11.04 1.35
CA THR A 189 -14.15 12.42 1.03
C THR A 189 -13.23 13.07 0.01
N ALA A 190 -13.78 13.98 -0.80
CA ALA A 190 -12.98 14.72 -1.77
C ALA A 190 -12.02 15.66 -1.03
N LEU A 191 -10.73 15.52 -1.30
CA LEU A 191 -9.74 16.48 -0.81
C LEU A 191 -9.89 17.79 -1.58
N ASN A 192 -10.08 18.89 -0.85
CA ASN A 192 -9.90 20.22 -1.40
C ASN A 192 -8.42 20.61 -1.18
N PRO A 193 -7.58 20.63 -2.21
CA PRO A 193 -6.17 20.99 -2.05
C PRO A 193 -5.96 22.49 -1.81
N PHE A 194 -7.04 23.29 -1.80
CA PHE A 194 -7.04 24.72 -1.50
C PHE A 194 -7.79 25.05 -0.20
N ALA A 195 -8.08 24.06 0.64
CA ALA A 195 -8.58 24.34 1.98
C ALA A 195 -7.39 24.82 2.84
N ASP A 196 -7.53 26.05 3.36
CA ASP A 196 -6.52 26.89 4.01
C ASP A 196 -5.60 26.21 5.04
#